data_AF-A0A2Z7AKG3-F1
#
_entry.id   AF-A0A2Z7AKG3-F1
#
_cell.length_a   1.000
_cell.length_b   1.000
_cell.length_c   1.000
_cell.angle_alpha   90.00
_cell.angle_beta   90.00
_cell.angle_gamma   90.00
#
_symmetry.space_group_name_H-M   'P 1'
#
loop_
_entity.id
_entity.type
_entity.pdbx_description
1 polymer ?
#
loop_
_entity_poly.entity_id
_entity_poly.type
_entity_poly.pdbx_seq_one_letter_code
_entity_poly.pdbx_strand_id
1 'polypeptide(L)'
;MENILYLGGPNIASEIYNKEYANARICGAEKWRKPLARFLRQPHFIVWDNGDLVTHEVMGGLKNVYAIGAGMIAALTNESATSKSVYFAFCTSEMIFITHLLTEEPEKLAGPLLADTYVTLLKGRNAWYGQKLAKKEISLETGDIIKGKGTIQGVSAVKAFYELLSQSSLNVRHPSRNEHVAPVELCPILQALYKILILREVSCEGILETLKRRDNERPARTDRNGSEPRSLSPFFASKIVVLAIGRVHGFVYMYIDEYGGRRRN
;
A
#
# COMPACT_ATOMS: atom_id res chain seq x y z
N MET A 1 -13.41 -3.81 14.96
CA MET A 1 -13.30 -2.86 13.83
C MET A 1 -14.14 -1.61 14.01
N GLU A 2 -15.21 -1.62 14.82
CA GLU A 2 -16.08 -0.44 14.96
C GLU A 2 -15.37 0.84 15.43
N ASN A 3 -14.24 0.74 16.13
CA ASN A 3 -13.53 1.90 16.71
C ASN A 3 -12.19 2.19 16.03
N ILE A 4 -11.95 1.61 14.85
CA ILE A 4 -10.74 1.86 14.05
C ILE A 4 -11.14 2.72 12.86
N LEU A 5 -10.41 3.83 12.70
CA LEU A 5 -10.52 4.69 11.54
C LEU A 5 -9.16 4.81 10.84
N TYR A 6 -9.20 4.89 9.52
CA TYR A 6 -8.08 5.28 8.68
C TYR A 6 -8.28 6.73 8.22
N LEU A 7 -7.22 7.53 8.24
CA LEU A 7 -7.17 8.84 7.60
C LEU A 7 -5.94 8.88 6.68
N GLY A 8 -6.16 9.11 5.39
CA GLY A 8 -5.08 9.15 4.40
C GLY A 8 -5.43 9.93 3.15
N GLY A 9 -4.50 10.03 2.21
CA GLY A 9 -4.62 10.87 1.01
C GLY A 9 -3.29 11.58 0.69
N PRO A 10 -3.22 12.32 -0.43
CA PRO A 10 -2.03 13.07 -0.85
C PRO A 10 -1.77 14.26 0.09
N ASN A 11 -1.30 13.95 1.29
CA ASN A 11 -1.36 14.83 2.46
C ASN A 11 0.02 15.06 3.07
N ILE A 12 0.85 15.84 2.38
CA ILE A 12 2.16 16.21 2.93
C ILE A 12 1.94 17.19 4.07
N ALA A 13 2.37 16.81 5.28
CA ALA A 13 2.08 17.56 6.50
C ALA A 13 2.52 19.03 6.43
N SER A 14 3.68 19.32 5.85
CA SER A 14 4.17 20.70 5.68
C SER A 14 3.32 21.51 4.69
N GLU A 15 2.83 20.89 3.62
CA GLU A 15 1.98 21.55 2.60
C GLU A 15 0.62 21.90 3.23
N ILE A 16 0.03 20.97 3.99
CA ILE A 16 -1.22 21.21 4.74
C ILE A 16 -1.02 22.32 5.78
N TYR A 17 0.07 22.29 6.54
CA TYR A 17 0.39 23.34 7.53
C TYR A 17 0.49 24.73 6.88
N ASN A 18 1.03 24.80 5.67
CA ASN A 18 1.15 26.03 4.87
C ASN A 18 -0.16 26.43 4.15
N LYS A 19 -1.27 25.77 4.46
CA LYS A 19 -2.59 26.00 3.84
C LYS A 19 -2.64 25.74 2.34
N GLU A 20 -1.74 24.91 1.83
CA GLU A 20 -1.88 24.40 0.46
C GLU A 20 -3.09 23.47 0.38
N TYR A 21 -3.70 23.42 -0.80
CA TYR A 21 -4.87 22.58 -1.02
C TYR A 21 -4.50 21.10 -0.92
N ALA A 22 -5.21 20.37 -0.07
CA ALA A 22 -5.09 18.93 0.06
C ALA A 22 -6.45 18.26 0.28
N ASN A 23 -6.52 16.98 -0.06
CA ASN A 23 -7.70 16.17 0.19
C ASN A 23 -7.35 14.89 0.95
N ALA A 24 -8.26 14.48 1.83
CA ALA A 24 -8.12 13.26 2.59
C ALA A 24 -9.38 12.39 2.50
N ARG A 25 -9.17 11.11 2.77
CA ARG A 25 -10.18 10.09 2.95
C ARG A 25 -10.14 9.62 4.38
N ILE A 26 -11.31 9.61 5.03
CA ILE A 26 -11.49 8.97 6.33
C ILE A 26 -12.39 7.74 6.20
N CYS A 27 -11.89 6.60 6.69
CA CYS A 27 -12.52 5.31 6.47
C CYS A 27 -12.77 4.56 7.77
N GLY A 28 -13.83 3.76 7.79
CA GLY A 28 -14.22 2.93 8.94
C GLY A 28 -15.69 3.10 9.34
N ALA A 29 -15.99 2.92 10.63
CA ALA A 29 -17.38 2.78 11.07
C ALA A 29 -18.20 4.07 10.95
N GLU A 30 -19.45 3.87 10.50
CA GLU A 30 -20.65 4.66 10.76
C GLU A 30 -20.48 5.92 11.63
N LYS A 31 -20.71 5.58 12.90
CA LYS A 31 -20.76 6.43 14.07
C LYS A 31 -19.58 7.37 14.23
N TRP A 32 -18.39 6.98 13.75
CA TRP A 32 -17.17 7.77 13.98
C TRP A 32 -16.69 8.52 12.74
N ARG A 33 -16.68 7.90 11.56
CA ARG A 33 -16.06 8.50 10.37
C ARG A 33 -16.76 9.80 9.95
N LYS A 34 -18.09 9.86 10.02
CA LYS A 34 -18.87 11.03 9.55
C LYS A 34 -18.69 12.26 10.45
N PRO A 35 -18.84 12.17 11.79
CA PRO A 35 -18.55 13.31 12.67
C PRO A 35 -17.10 13.79 12.54
N LEU A 36 -16.15 12.87 12.49
CA LEU A 36 -14.73 13.23 12.41
C LEU A 36 -14.35 13.83 11.06
N ALA A 37 -14.92 13.34 9.95
CA ALA A 37 -14.76 13.99 8.64
C ALA A 37 -15.19 15.46 8.68
N ARG A 38 -16.34 15.75 9.32
CA ARG A 38 -16.83 17.13 9.46
C ARG A 38 -15.92 17.98 10.33
N PHE A 39 -15.41 17.42 11.42
CA PHE A 39 -14.50 18.11 12.34
C PHE A 39 -13.17 18.48 11.67
N LEU A 40 -12.60 17.57 10.87
CA LEU A 40 -11.29 17.77 10.24
C LEU A 40 -11.33 18.71 9.02
N ARG A 41 -12.50 18.93 8.41
CA ARG A 41 -12.61 19.79 7.22
C ARG A 41 -12.18 21.23 7.52
N GLN A 42 -11.35 21.76 6.64
CA GLN A 42 -10.93 23.16 6.60
C GLN A 42 -11.05 23.67 5.15
N PRO A 43 -11.07 24.99 4.89
CA PRO A 43 -11.17 25.51 3.52
C PRO A 43 -10.09 24.99 2.55
N HIS A 44 -8.90 24.69 3.06
CA HIS A 44 -7.76 24.16 2.29
C HIS A 44 -7.55 22.64 2.47
N PHE A 45 -8.29 22.00 3.39
CA PHE A 45 -8.14 20.58 3.69
C PHE A 45 -9.50 19.88 3.66
N ILE A 46 -9.80 19.25 2.53
CA ILE A 46 -11.11 18.65 2.27
C ILE A 46 -11.08 17.16 2.63
N VAL A 47 -11.87 16.78 3.63
CA VAL A 47 -11.95 15.39 4.09
C VAL A 47 -13.25 14.73 3.63
N TRP A 48 -13.14 13.64 2.88
CA TRP A 48 -14.26 12.84 2.40
C TRP A 48 -14.34 11.54 3.21
N ASP A 49 -15.54 11.03 3.48
CA ASP A 49 -15.70 9.74 4.16
C ASP A 49 -15.91 8.57 3.18
N ASN A 50 -15.52 7.37 3.58
CA ASN A 50 -15.84 6.09 2.93
C ASN A 50 -16.00 4.97 3.97
N GLY A 51 -16.88 4.00 3.77
CA GLY A 51 -17.00 2.82 4.64
C GLY A 51 -15.89 1.79 4.45
N ASP A 52 -15.21 1.79 3.30
CA ASP A 52 -14.20 0.80 2.95
C ASP A 52 -12.85 1.05 3.66
N LEU A 53 -12.71 0.48 4.86
CA LEU A 53 -11.47 0.57 5.65
C LEU A 53 -10.34 -0.27 5.05
N VAL A 54 -10.66 -1.48 4.57
CA VAL A 54 -9.66 -2.49 4.19
C VAL A 54 -8.88 -2.03 2.97
N THR A 55 -9.57 -1.56 1.92
CA THR A 55 -8.88 -1.05 0.72
C THR A 55 -7.94 0.08 1.06
N HIS A 56 -8.38 1.03 1.89
CA HIS A 56 -7.55 2.20 2.24
C HIS A 56 -6.32 1.84 3.06
N GLU A 57 -6.45 0.90 3.99
CA GLU A 57 -5.32 0.42 4.79
C GLU A 57 -4.31 -0.35 3.93
N VAL A 58 -4.81 -1.25 3.07
CA VAL A 58 -4.00 -2.01 2.11
C VAL A 58 -3.27 -1.08 1.15
N MET A 59 -3.97 -0.12 0.57
CA MET A 59 -3.39 0.88 -0.35
C MET A 59 -2.36 1.77 0.34
N GLY A 60 -2.63 2.19 1.58
CA GLY A 60 -1.71 2.97 2.40
C GLY A 60 -0.40 2.23 2.71
N GLY A 61 -0.45 0.91 2.88
CA GLY A 61 0.74 0.08 3.02
C GLY A 61 1.47 -0.16 1.69
N LEU A 62 0.73 -0.59 0.66
CA LEU A 62 1.30 -0.93 -0.65
C LEU A 62 1.98 0.26 -1.33
N LYS A 63 1.47 1.49 -1.18
CA LYS A 63 2.14 2.66 -1.76
C LYS A 63 3.56 2.84 -1.22
N ASN A 64 3.82 2.47 0.04
CA ASN A 64 5.16 2.55 0.64
C ASN A 64 6.09 1.46 0.09
N VAL A 65 5.55 0.25 -0.16
CA VAL A 65 6.27 -0.84 -0.84
C VAL A 65 6.71 -0.39 -2.22
N TYR A 66 5.75 0.02 -3.05
CA TYR A 66 6.01 0.36 -4.44
C TYR A 66 6.80 1.67 -4.59
N ALA A 67 6.74 2.58 -3.62
CA ALA A 67 7.62 3.75 -3.61
C ALA A 67 9.10 3.37 -3.56
N ILE A 68 9.50 2.31 -2.84
CA ILE A 68 10.91 1.86 -2.84
C ILE A 68 11.34 1.46 -4.25
N GLY A 69 10.56 0.61 -4.92
CA GLY A 69 10.90 0.20 -6.28
C GLY A 69 10.82 1.36 -7.29
N ALA A 70 9.92 2.32 -7.10
CA ALA A 70 9.88 3.54 -7.92
C ALA A 70 11.19 4.34 -7.81
N GLY A 71 11.74 4.45 -6.60
CA GLY A 71 13.06 5.04 -6.37
C GLY A 71 14.20 4.29 -7.07
N MET A 72 14.17 2.96 -7.03
CA MET A 72 15.15 2.12 -7.73
C MET A 72 15.08 2.33 -9.25
N ILE A 73 13.87 2.29 -9.82
CA ILE A 73 13.64 2.55 -11.25
C ILE A 73 14.14 3.95 -11.62
N ALA A 74 13.82 4.96 -10.81
CA ALA A 74 14.25 6.33 -11.04
C ALA A 74 15.79 6.43 -11.13
N ALA A 75 16.53 5.80 -10.22
CA ALA A 75 17.99 5.76 -10.26
C ALA A 75 18.53 4.97 -11.47
N LEU A 76 18.04 3.74 -11.69
CA LEU A 76 18.57 2.83 -12.71
C LEU A 76 18.26 3.27 -14.14
N THR A 77 17.25 4.12 -14.33
CA THR A 77 16.81 4.61 -15.64
C THR A 77 17.06 6.10 -15.85
N ASN A 78 17.89 6.71 -14.99
CA ASN A 78 18.23 8.13 -15.05
C ASN A 78 16.99 9.03 -15.12
N GLU A 79 16.04 8.81 -14.20
CA GLU A 79 14.78 9.55 -14.07
C GLU A 79 13.83 9.47 -15.29
N SER A 80 14.00 8.47 -16.16
CA SER A 80 13.13 8.23 -17.32
C SER A 80 11.64 8.23 -16.94
N ALA A 81 10.91 9.23 -17.46
CA ALA A 81 9.47 9.35 -17.24
C ALA A 81 8.72 8.11 -17.76
N THR A 82 9.15 7.56 -18.91
CA THR A 82 8.57 6.37 -19.52
C THR A 82 8.77 5.13 -18.66
N SER A 83 9.97 4.91 -18.12
CA SER A 83 10.24 3.74 -17.28
C SER A 83 9.48 3.83 -15.95
N LYS A 84 9.39 5.03 -15.37
CA LYS A 84 8.58 5.30 -14.17
C LYS A 84 7.09 5.09 -14.42
N SER A 85 6.56 5.50 -15.58
CA SER A 85 5.13 5.31 -15.90
C SER A 85 4.79 3.84 -16.14
N VAL A 86 5.67 3.07 -16.80
CA VAL A 86 5.51 1.62 -16.95
C VAL A 86 5.51 0.95 -15.57
N TYR A 87 6.48 1.28 -14.72
CA TYR A 87 6.55 0.74 -13.36
C TYR A 87 5.28 1.08 -12.54
N PHE A 88 4.81 2.34 -12.64
CA PHE A 88 3.57 2.77 -12.00
C PHE A 88 2.38 1.93 -12.44
N ALA A 89 2.23 1.65 -13.74
CA ALA A 89 1.16 0.80 -14.25
C ALA A 89 1.19 -0.62 -13.64
N PHE A 90 2.36 -1.24 -13.56
CA PHE A 90 2.53 -2.55 -12.91
C PHE A 90 2.14 -2.52 -11.43
N CYS A 91 2.62 -1.52 -10.69
CA CYS A 91 2.28 -1.37 -9.28
C CYS A 91 0.78 -1.21 -9.07
N THR A 92 0.13 -0.34 -9.84
CA THR A 92 -1.32 -0.15 -9.75
C THR A 92 -2.11 -1.42 -10.09
N SER A 93 -1.60 -2.25 -11.00
CA SER A 93 -2.23 -3.54 -11.32
C SER A 93 -2.14 -4.52 -10.16
N GLU A 94 -0.99 -4.63 -9.49
CA GLU A 94 -0.85 -5.47 -8.30
C GLU A 94 -1.69 -4.93 -7.14
N MET A 95 -1.74 -3.62 -6.93
CA MET A 95 -2.59 -2.99 -5.92
C MET A 95 -4.06 -3.34 -6.13
N ILE A 96 -4.56 -3.24 -7.37
CA ILE A 96 -5.93 -3.61 -7.73
C ILE A 96 -6.17 -5.10 -7.47
N PHE A 97 -5.24 -5.97 -7.88
CA PHE A 97 -5.36 -7.40 -7.64
C PHE A 97 -5.44 -7.73 -6.15
N ILE A 98 -4.54 -7.15 -5.34
CA ILE A 98 -4.48 -7.39 -3.90
C ILE A 98 -5.74 -6.87 -3.19
N THR A 99 -6.27 -5.70 -3.56
CA THR A 99 -7.49 -5.19 -2.92
C THR A 99 -8.72 -6.04 -3.24
N HIS A 100 -8.87 -6.54 -4.47
CA HIS A 100 -9.95 -7.46 -4.84
C HIS A 100 -9.81 -8.84 -4.18
N LEU A 101 -8.59 -9.26 -3.85
CA LEU A 101 -8.38 -10.48 -3.08
C LEU A 101 -8.82 -10.33 -1.62
N LEU A 102 -8.60 -9.14 -1.04
CA LEU A 102 -8.79 -8.90 0.40
C LEU A 102 -10.15 -8.30 0.76
N THR A 103 -10.90 -7.80 -0.22
CA THR A 103 -12.17 -7.09 -0.03
C THR A 103 -13.16 -7.47 -1.13
N GLU A 104 -14.42 -7.71 -0.78
CA GLU A 104 -15.48 -8.09 -1.74
C GLU A 104 -15.86 -6.93 -2.67
N GLU A 105 -16.01 -5.72 -2.13
CA GLU A 105 -16.37 -4.51 -2.87
C GLU A 105 -15.35 -3.38 -2.65
N PRO A 106 -14.11 -3.50 -3.16
CA PRO A 106 -13.07 -2.50 -2.92
C PRO A 106 -13.38 -1.17 -3.64
N GLU A 107 -13.09 -0.04 -2.99
CA GLU A 107 -13.07 1.27 -3.67
C GLU A 107 -12.10 1.19 -4.85
N LYS A 108 -12.57 1.67 -6.01
CA LYS A 108 -11.74 1.72 -7.22
C LYS A 108 -10.50 2.57 -6.97
N LEU A 109 -9.36 2.14 -7.50
CA LEU A 109 -8.13 2.93 -7.53
C LEU A 109 -8.30 4.16 -8.45
N ALA A 110 -8.90 5.21 -7.90
CA ALA A 110 -9.24 6.45 -8.58
C ALA A 110 -9.24 7.62 -7.57
N GLY A 111 -9.32 8.85 -8.09
CA GLY A 111 -9.44 10.04 -7.26
C GLY A 111 -8.33 10.15 -6.20
N PRO A 112 -8.67 10.39 -4.91
CA PRO A 112 -7.67 10.53 -3.84
C PRO A 112 -6.72 9.34 -3.66
N LEU A 113 -7.20 8.09 -3.81
CA LEU A 113 -6.35 6.90 -3.68
C LEU A 113 -5.27 6.84 -4.76
N LEU A 114 -5.66 7.17 -6.00
CA LEU A 114 -4.73 7.22 -7.12
C LEU A 114 -3.73 8.37 -6.95
N ALA A 115 -4.21 9.54 -6.52
CA ALA A 115 -3.36 10.70 -6.27
C ALA A 115 -2.34 10.47 -5.14
N ASP A 116 -2.75 9.85 -4.04
CA ASP A 116 -1.86 9.50 -2.92
C ASP A 116 -0.79 8.49 -3.34
N THR A 117 -1.19 7.47 -4.10
CA THR A 117 -0.27 6.50 -4.70
C THR A 117 0.74 7.22 -5.61
N TYR A 118 0.25 8.07 -6.53
CA TYR A 118 1.09 8.79 -7.48
C TYR A 118 2.12 9.69 -6.78
N VAL A 119 1.68 10.55 -5.85
CA VAL A 119 2.59 11.47 -5.17
C VAL A 119 3.62 10.74 -4.31
N THR A 120 3.24 9.61 -3.68
CA THR A 120 4.12 8.79 -2.84
C THR A 120 5.19 8.08 -3.66
N LEU A 121 4.87 7.66 -4.88
CA LEU A 121 5.83 7.05 -5.81
C LEU A 121 6.78 8.09 -6.44
N LEU A 122 6.32 9.34 -6.60
CA LEU A 122 7.17 10.44 -7.09
C LEU A 122 8.17 10.95 -6.04
N LYS A 123 7.70 11.10 -4.80
CA LYS A 123 8.48 11.71 -3.71
C LYS A 123 8.17 11.04 -2.38
N GLY A 124 9.17 11.05 -1.50
CA GLY A 124 9.01 10.56 -0.13
C GLY A 124 10.22 9.80 0.35
N ARG A 125 10.14 9.33 1.59
CA ARG A 125 11.26 8.64 2.25
C ARG A 125 11.52 7.25 1.65
N ASN A 126 10.47 6.53 1.28
CA ASN A 126 10.57 5.21 0.65
C ASN A 126 11.18 5.30 -0.77
N ALA A 127 10.70 6.23 -1.61
CA ALA A 127 11.30 6.50 -2.93
C ALA A 127 12.74 6.98 -2.84
N TRP A 128 13.04 7.89 -1.91
CA TRP A 128 14.42 8.30 -1.62
C TRP A 128 15.30 7.10 -1.24
N TYR A 129 14.81 6.21 -0.37
CA TYR A 129 15.58 5.04 0.06
C TYR A 129 15.90 4.10 -1.10
N GLY A 130 14.91 3.77 -1.93
CA GLY A 130 15.14 2.96 -3.13
C GLY A 130 16.13 3.59 -4.12
N GLN A 131 16.07 4.92 -4.30
CA GLN A 131 17.00 5.65 -5.14
C GLN A 131 18.43 5.57 -4.61
N LYS A 132 18.62 5.72 -3.29
CA LYS A 132 19.94 5.65 -2.65
C LYS A 132 20.53 4.25 -2.65
N LEU A 133 19.71 3.22 -2.48
CA LEU A 133 20.13 1.82 -2.62
C LEU A 133 20.62 1.54 -4.04
N ALA A 134 19.84 1.91 -5.06
CA ALA A 134 20.19 1.67 -6.45
C ALA A 134 21.45 2.44 -6.89
N LYS A 135 21.69 3.63 -6.34
CA LYS A 135 22.93 4.39 -6.54
C LYS A 135 24.12 3.90 -5.70
N LYS A 136 23.92 2.88 -4.85
CA LYS A 136 24.92 2.35 -3.90
C LYS A 136 25.45 3.40 -2.92
N GLU A 137 24.65 4.44 -2.65
CA GLU A 137 24.97 5.49 -1.68
C GLU A 137 24.66 5.05 -0.24
N ILE A 138 23.74 4.08 -0.09
CA ILE A 138 23.46 3.36 1.16
C ILE A 138 23.40 1.86 0.85
N SER A 139 23.52 1.03 1.88
CA SER A 139 23.35 -0.42 1.78
C SER A 139 22.19 -0.88 2.66
N LEU A 140 21.75 -2.13 2.47
CA LEU A 140 20.75 -2.75 3.35
C LEU A 140 21.25 -2.94 4.79
N GLU A 141 22.57 -2.81 5.02
CA GLU A 141 23.18 -2.86 6.36
C GLU A 141 22.97 -1.55 7.12
N THR A 142 22.76 -0.43 6.43
CA THR A 142 22.37 0.85 7.04
C THR A 142 21.05 0.72 7.83
N GLY A 143 20.24 -0.30 7.53
CA GLY A 143 18.95 -0.53 8.17
C GLY A 143 17.85 0.36 7.62
N ASP A 144 16.65 0.22 8.18
CA ASP A 144 15.44 0.94 7.77
C ASP A 144 15.14 2.15 8.67
N ILE A 145 16.00 2.51 9.62
CA ILE A 145 15.88 3.72 10.44
C ILE A 145 16.99 4.69 10.04
N ILE A 146 16.64 5.72 9.28
CA ILE A 146 17.61 6.64 8.69
C ILE A 146 17.63 7.96 9.47
N LYS A 147 18.81 8.34 9.97
CA LYS A 147 19.00 9.62 10.69
C LYS A 147 18.51 10.80 9.83
N GLY A 148 17.62 11.63 10.39
CA GLY A 148 17.05 12.79 9.70
C GLY A 148 15.93 12.48 8.68
N LYS A 149 15.62 11.20 8.43
CA LYS A 149 14.47 10.77 7.60
C LYS A 149 13.44 9.98 8.43
N GLY A 150 13.88 9.24 9.45
CA GLY A 150 13.05 8.33 10.23
C GLY A 150 12.94 6.96 9.57
N THR A 151 11.89 6.20 9.93
CA THR A 151 11.71 4.82 9.50
C THR A 151 11.25 4.69 8.04
N ILE A 152 11.88 3.80 7.29
CA ILE A 152 11.54 3.37 5.94
C ILE A 152 10.54 2.22 6.02
N GLN A 153 9.32 2.62 6.29
CA GLN A 153 8.13 1.78 6.42
C GLN A 153 7.89 0.78 5.27
N GLY A 154 8.36 1.09 4.06
CA GLY A 154 8.19 0.21 2.91
C GLY A 154 8.94 -1.13 3.06
N VAL A 155 10.07 -1.18 3.77
CA VAL A 155 10.86 -2.42 3.92
C VAL A 155 10.08 -3.48 4.70
N SER A 156 9.51 -3.07 5.82
CA SER A 156 8.69 -3.93 6.67
C SER A 156 7.33 -4.22 6.03
N ALA A 157 6.75 -3.28 5.28
CA ALA A 157 5.55 -3.53 4.48
C ALA A 157 5.78 -4.59 3.37
N VAL A 158 6.95 -4.60 2.70
CA VAL A 158 7.31 -5.63 1.70
C VAL A 158 7.24 -7.01 2.32
N LYS A 159 7.86 -7.20 3.49
CA LYS A 159 7.83 -8.47 4.22
C LYS A 159 6.40 -8.87 4.57
N ALA A 160 5.64 -7.95 5.18
CA ALA A 160 4.27 -8.18 5.59
C ALA A 160 3.35 -8.63 4.44
N PHE A 161 3.36 -7.90 3.32
CA PHE A 161 2.52 -8.25 2.16
C PHE A 161 2.97 -9.54 1.50
N TYR A 162 4.28 -9.80 1.40
CA TYR A 162 4.79 -11.06 0.87
C TYR A 162 4.32 -12.25 1.72
N GLU A 163 4.48 -12.18 3.04
CA GLU A 163 4.07 -13.24 3.97
C GLU A 163 2.55 -13.44 3.99
N LEU A 164 1.77 -12.36 3.93
CA LEU A 164 0.30 -12.42 3.82
C LEU A 164 -0.12 -13.14 2.54
N LEU A 165 0.40 -12.72 1.38
CA LEU A 165 0.03 -13.29 0.08
C LEU A 165 0.65 -14.68 -0.18
N SER A 166 1.49 -15.16 0.74
CA SER A 166 2.05 -16.52 0.73
C SER A 166 1.34 -17.47 1.69
N GLN A 167 0.34 -17.01 2.46
CA GLN A 167 -0.40 -17.89 3.39
C GLN A 167 -1.11 -19.00 2.63
N SER A 168 -1.00 -20.25 3.10
CA SER A 168 -1.63 -21.43 2.47
C SER A 168 -3.15 -21.37 2.43
N SER A 169 -3.78 -20.56 3.29
CA SER A 169 -5.21 -20.29 3.28
C SER A 169 -5.65 -19.43 2.09
N LEU A 170 -4.71 -18.76 1.41
CA LEU A 170 -4.95 -17.96 0.23
C LEU A 170 -4.45 -18.68 -1.02
N ASN A 171 -5.32 -18.83 -1.99
CA ASN A 171 -4.94 -19.30 -3.31
C ASN A 171 -5.85 -18.69 -4.36
N VAL A 172 -5.31 -18.55 -5.57
CA VAL A 172 -6.00 -18.02 -6.73
C VAL A 172 -5.71 -18.90 -7.94
N ARG A 173 -6.65 -18.98 -8.88
CA ARG A 173 -6.43 -19.72 -10.11
C ARG A 173 -5.43 -18.97 -10.99
N HIS A 174 -4.36 -19.64 -11.40
CA HIS A 174 -3.38 -19.04 -12.30
C HIS A 174 -4.02 -18.79 -13.68
N PRO A 175 -3.89 -17.59 -14.26
CA PRO A 175 -4.52 -17.23 -15.53
C PRO A 175 -4.15 -18.17 -16.70
N SER A 176 -2.91 -18.66 -16.71
CA SER A 176 -2.40 -19.53 -17.79
C SER A 176 -2.16 -21.00 -17.41
N ARG A 177 -2.05 -21.35 -16.11
CA ARG A 177 -1.58 -22.68 -15.68
C ARG A 177 -2.69 -23.62 -15.21
N ASN A 178 -3.95 -23.18 -15.21
CA ASN A 178 -5.12 -23.95 -14.75
C ASN A 178 -4.93 -24.64 -13.38
N GLU A 179 -4.08 -24.09 -12.53
CA GLU A 179 -3.76 -24.59 -11.19
C GLU A 179 -3.94 -23.47 -10.16
N HIS A 180 -4.08 -23.85 -8.89
CA HIS A 180 -4.14 -22.88 -7.79
C HIS A 180 -2.72 -22.54 -7.33
N VAL A 181 -2.43 -21.25 -7.25
CA VAL A 181 -1.13 -20.71 -6.84
C VAL A 181 -1.28 -19.77 -5.66
N ALA A 182 -0.18 -19.52 -4.94
CA ALA A 182 -0.17 -18.46 -3.94
C ALA A 182 -0.36 -17.10 -4.62
N PRO A 183 -1.21 -16.19 -4.10
CA PRO A 183 -1.42 -14.89 -4.72
C PRO A 183 -0.15 -14.09 -4.98
N VAL A 184 0.87 -14.24 -4.12
CA VAL A 184 2.17 -13.57 -4.29
C VAL A 184 2.83 -13.92 -5.63
N GLU A 185 2.57 -15.10 -6.22
CA GLU A 185 3.08 -15.50 -7.52
C GLU A 185 2.60 -14.59 -8.65
N LEU A 186 1.43 -13.97 -8.48
CA LEU A 186 0.86 -13.00 -9.43
C LEU A 186 1.26 -11.55 -9.12
N CYS A 187 2.16 -11.34 -8.15
CA CYS A 187 2.70 -10.02 -7.78
C CYS A 187 4.23 -9.97 -8.03
N PRO A 188 4.69 -9.98 -9.30
CA PRO A 188 6.12 -10.03 -9.63
C PRO A 188 6.94 -8.86 -9.06
N ILE A 189 6.38 -7.66 -8.98
CA ILE A 189 7.06 -6.47 -8.40
C ILE A 189 7.26 -6.66 -6.90
N LEU A 190 6.22 -7.08 -6.17
CA LEU A 190 6.34 -7.40 -4.76
C LEU A 190 7.38 -8.51 -4.50
N GLN A 191 7.37 -9.58 -5.32
CA GLN A 191 8.37 -10.64 -5.23
C GLN A 191 9.80 -10.13 -5.46
N ALA A 192 10.00 -9.28 -6.47
CA ALA A 192 11.30 -8.69 -6.75
C ALA A 192 11.79 -7.85 -5.56
N LEU A 193 10.93 -7.00 -5.01
CA LEU A 193 11.26 -6.19 -3.83
C LEU A 193 11.56 -7.06 -2.60
N TYR A 194 10.85 -8.16 -2.40
CA TYR A 194 11.12 -9.11 -1.32
C TYR A 194 12.50 -9.77 -1.48
N LYS A 195 12.82 -10.24 -2.69
CA LYS A 195 14.14 -10.84 -3.00
C LYS A 195 15.29 -9.85 -2.82
N ILE A 196 15.08 -8.58 -3.18
CA ILE A 196 16.08 -7.53 -3.04
C ILE A 196 16.27 -7.14 -1.57
N LEU A 197 15.18 -6.81 -0.87
CA LEU A 197 15.23 -6.15 0.43
C LEU A 197 15.32 -7.13 1.61
N ILE A 198 14.68 -8.30 1.50
CA ILE A 198 14.52 -9.26 2.61
C ILE A 198 15.46 -10.43 2.43
N LEU A 199 15.40 -11.14 1.30
CA LEU A 199 16.26 -12.30 1.05
C LEU A 199 17.69 -11.91 0.63
N ARG A 200 17.86 -10.72 0.06
CA ARG A 200 19.14 -10.20 -0.46
C ARG A 200 19.75 -11.09 -1.55
N GLU A 201 18.91 -11.79 -2.30
CA GLU A 201 19.30 -12.72 -3.36
C GLU A 201 19.56 -12.02 -4.70
N VAL A 202 18.97 -10.84 -4.90
CA VAL A 202 19.03 -10.10 -6.15
C VAL A 202 19.38 -8.65 -5.86
N SER A 203 20.15 -8.02 -6.75
CA SER A 203 20.48 -6.60 -6.67
C SER A 203 19.30 -5.73 -7.13
N CYS A 204 19.43 -4.41 -6.97
CA CYS A 204 18.36 -3.47 -7.37
C CYS A 204 17.98 -3.61 -8.85
N GLU A 205 18.91 -4.01 -9.73
CA GLU A 205 18.68 -4.27 -11.15
C GLU A 205 17.60 -5.32 -11.41
N GLY A 206 17.35 -6.24 -10.48
CA GLY A 206 16.29 -7.25 -10.56
C GLY A 206 14.89 -6.65 -10.75
N ILE A 207 14.66 -5.40 -10.32
CA ILE A 207 13.38 -4.72 -10.55
C ILE A 207 13.16 -4.42 -12.03
N LEU A 208 14.21 -4.06 -12.79
CA LEU A 208 14.13 -3.82 -14.24
C LEU A 208 14.01 -5.12 -15.01
N GLU A 209 14.73 -6.16 -14.59
CA GLU A 209 14.59 -7.50 -15.18
C GLU A 209 13.16 -8.00 -15.05
N THR A 210 12.55 -7.78 -13.88
CA THR A 210 11.15 -8.12 -13.62
C THR A 210 10.23 -7.43 -14.62
N LEU A 211 10.38 -6.12 -14.86
CA LEU A 211 9.55 -5.39 -15.85
C LEU A 211 9.71 -5.89 -17.30
N LYS A 212 10.85 -6.50 -17.64
CA LYS A 212 11.14 -7.00 -19.00
C LYS A 212 10.62 -8.41 -19.25
N ARG A 213 10.15 -9.14 -18.22
CA ARG A 213 9.65 -10.51 -18.38
C ARG A 213 8.38 -10.52 -19.23
N ARG A 214 8.33 -11.41 -20.21
CA ARG A 214 7.16 -11.60 -21.09
C ARG A 214 5.96 -12.17 -20.34
N ASP A 215 6.20 -12.98 -19.30
CA ASP A 215 5.15 -13.64 -18.51
C ASP A 215 4.39 -12.68 -17.59
N ASN A 216 4.74 -11.40 -17.57
CA ASN A 216 3.99 -10.33 -16.93
C ASN A 216 2.70 -9.96 -17.70
N GLU A 217 2.34 -10.73 -18.72
CA GLU A 217 1.03 -10.65 -19.35
C GLU A 217 -0.07 -10.87 -18.30
N ARG A 218 -0.84 -9.79 -18.12
CA ARG A 218 -1.91 -9.53 -17.15
C ARG A 218 -2.60 -10.78 -16.57
N PRO A 219 -2.95 -10.79 -15.26
CA PRO A 219 -4.05 -11.63 -14.83
C PRO A 219 -5.28 -11.26 -15.66
N ALA A 220 -5.81 -12.24 -16.39
CA ALA A 220 -7.03 -12.09 -17.16
C ALA A 220 -8.10 -11.48 -16.25
N ARG A 221 -8.87 -10.53 -16.80
CA ARG A 221 -10.10 -10.04 -16.17
C ARG A 221 -10.83 -11.27 -15.64
N THR A 222 -11.22 -11.27 -14.37
CA THR A 222 -12.11 -12.31 -13.86
C THR A 222 -13.42 -12.21 -14.64
N ASP A 223 -13.58 -13.08 -15.63
CA ASP A 223 -14.86 -13.39 -16.23
C ASP A 223 -15.81 -13.74 -15.07
N ARG A 224 -17.00 -13.15 -15.07
CA ARG A 224 -18.00 -13.26 -13.99
C ARG A 224 -18.55 -14.67 -13.75
N ASN A 225 -17.91 -15.73 -14.22
CA ASN A 225 -18.38 -17.11 -14.10
C ASN A 225 -17.21 -18.07 -13.82
N GLY A 226 -16.90 -18.28 -12.54
CA GLY A 226 -15.97 -19.34 -12.13
C GLY A 226 -15.44 -19.11 -10.73
N SER A 227 -16.12 -19.73 -9.75
CA SER A 227 -15.74 -19.85 -8.32
C SER A 227 -14.92 -18.68 -7.76
N GLU A 228 -15.60 -17.77 -7.07
CA GLU A 228 -14.98 -16.65 -6.35
C GLU A 228 -13.76 -17.13 -5.56
N PRO A 229 -12.60 -16.44 -5.65
CA PRO A 229 -11.55 -16.63 -4.65
C PRO A 229 -12.22 -16.38 -3.30
N ARG A 230 -12.05 -17.30 -2.33
CA ARG A 230 -12.61 -17.10 -0.99
C ARG A 230 -12.05 -15.78 -0.46
N SER A 231 -12.88 -14.75 -0.45
CA SER A 231 -12.54 -13.47 0.15
C SER A 231 -12.10 -13.76 1.58
N LEU A 232 -10.97 -13.20 1.99
CA LEU A 232 -10.69 -13.16 3.42
C LEU A 232 -11.83 -12.38 4.05
N SER A 233 -12.43 -12.93 5.11
CA SER A 233 -13.43 -12.13 5.84
C SER A 233 -12.80 -10.77 6.17
N PRO A 234 -13.52 -9.65 6.02
CA PRO A 234 -12.97 -8.32 6.26
C PRO A 234 -12.31 -8.19 7.64
N PHE A 235 -12.76 -8.99 8.61
CA PHE A 235 -12.18 -9.11 9.95
C PHE A 235 -10.80 -9.78 9.98
N PHE A 236 -10.58 -10.86 9.23
CA PHE A 236 -9.26 -11.50 9.12
C PHE A 236 -8.30 -10.65 8.28
N ALA A 237 -8.77 -10.07 7.17
CA ALA A 237 -7.97 -9.15 6.36
C ALA A 237 -7.54 -7.92 7.19
N SER A 238 -8.48 -7.22 7.84
CA SER A 238 -8.15 -6.10 8.71
C SER A 238 -7.30 -6.50 9.91
N LYS A 239 -7.50 -7.67 10.55
CA LYS A 239 -6.60 -8.10 11.63
C LYS A 239 -5.19 -8.39 11.15
N ILE A 240 -5.01 -9.03 10.00
CA ILE A 240 -3.67 -9.30 9.47
C ILE A 240 -3.03 -8.00 9.00
N VAL A 241 -3.77 -7.13 8.32
CA VAL A 241 -3.31 -5.80 7.90
C VAL A 241 -2.98 -4.94 9.13
N VAL A 242 -3.82 -4.86 10.15
CA VAL A 242 -3.53 -4.16 11.42
C VAL A 242 -2.39 -4.80 12.21
N LEU A 243 -2.24 -6.13 12.23
CA LEU A 243 -1.12 -6.79 12.93
C LEU A 243 0.20 -6.67 12.17
N ALA A 244 0.16 -6.66 10.83
CA ALA A 244 1.33 -6.59 9.97
C ALA A 244 1.75 -5.15 9.65
N ILE A 245 0.80 -4.20 9.57
CA ILE A 245 1.01 -2.76 9.33
C ILE A 245 1.02 -1.97 10.64
N GLY A 246 0.15 -2.29 11.60
CA GLY A 246 0.07 -1.62 12.91
C GLY A 246 1.22 -1.92 13.86
N ARG A 247 1.99 -3.00 13.63
CA ARG A 247 3.31 -3.19 14.29
C ARG A 247 4.44 -2.36 13.67
N VAL A 248 4.17 -1.65 12.58
CA VAL A 248 5.20 -1.08 11.70
C VAL A 248 5.06 0.44 11.49
N HIS A 249 3.90 1.05 11.73
CA HIS A 249 3.64 2.41 11.26
C HIS A 249 3.05 3.38 12.29
N GLY A 250 3.60 4.59 12.32
CA GLY A 250 2.91 5.83 12.72
C GLY A 250 1.81 6.25 11.74
N PHE A 251 0.94 5.31 11.32
CA PHE A 251 -0.40 5.67 10.90
C PHE A 251 -1.14 6.14 12.15
N VAL A 252 -1.84 7.28 12.07
CA VAL A 252 -2.72 7.70 13.16
C VAL A 252 -3.96 6.83 13.10
N TYR A 253 -3.89 5.64 13.68
CA TYR A 253 -5.09 4.93 14.08
C TYR A 253 -5.71 5.74 15.21
N MET A 254 -6.80 6.44 14.93
CA MET A 254 -7.62 7.00 16.00
C MET A 254 -8.38 5.85 16.65
N TYR A 255 -7.84 5.35 17.76
CA TYR A 255 -8.56 4.44 18.63
C TYR A 255 -9.52 5.27 19.49
N ILE A 256 -10.81 5.10 19.27
CA ILE A 256 -11.83 5.80 20.06
C ILE A 256 -12.24 4.87 21.19
N ASP A 257 -11.82 5.21 22.41
CA ASP A 257 -12.18 4.47 23.62
C ASP A 257 -13.48 5.03 24.21
N GLU A 258 -14.43 4.16 24.55
CA GLU A 258 -15.72 4.55 25.12
C GLU A 258 -15.59 4.82 26.63
N TYR A 259 -14.84 5.83 27.05
CA TYR A 259 -14.94 6.34 28.43
C TYR A 259 -16.08 7.35 28.54
N GLY A 260 -17.30 6.83 28.62
CA GLY A 260 -18.53 7.61 28.74
C GLY A 260 -19.64 6.85 29.46
N GLY A 261 -19.34 6.23 30.61
CA GLY A 261 -20.32 5.46 31.38
C GLY A 261 -20.27 5.73 32.88
N ARG A 262 -21.20 6.56 33.36
CA ARG A 262 -21.65 6.77 34.75
C ARG A 262 -20.71 7.54 35.72
N ARG A 263 -20.99 8.83 35.85
CA ARG A 263 -21.25 9.42 37.18
C ARG A 263 -22.66 10.00 37.16
N ARG A 264 -23.61 9.26 37.75
CA ARG A 264 -24.84 9.85 38.27
C ARG A 264 -24.46 10.46 39.62
N ASN A 265 -24.76 11.75 39.79
CA ASN A 265 -24.91 12.34 41.12
C ASN A 265 -26.10 11.69 41.84
#